data_AF-A0A1I7FVG3-F1
#
_entry.id   AF-A0A1I7FVG3-F1
#
_cell.length_a   1.000
_cell.length_b   1.000
_cell.length_c   1.000
_cell.angle_alpha   90.00
_cell.angle_beta   90.00
_cell.angle_gamma   90.00
#
_symmetry.space_group_name_H-M   'P 1'
#
loop_
_entity.id
_entity.type
_entity.pdbx_description
1 polymer ?
#
loop_
_entity_poly.entity_id
_entity_poly.type
_entity_poly.pdbx_seq_one_letter_code
_entity_poly.pdbx_strand_id
1 'polypeptide(L)'
;MTINCTQCGSSRTHKSRFRPGERTPSNLLLSPYRCRDCKARFWGRNSDAYFVAATSVGSVFLLGTLIWIGFSTDESIRNNLQSQSQAASAELLRSPPQSPLVIVSTKPTLSEAIARGEKINLESIRNEESHSVPNPSDNRFYTISLFLEKARKGSADAQYQLGLLYLTGKGTLQDFSEASKWFILAAEQNHPLAQYELGLLYQIGQGVEMDSEKSYVWFNLAAAAGVEQAALARDKAMRSLSRVQLTSAQKTAREWLNSRNKSEKQLSGLE
;
A
#
# COMPACT_ATOMS: atom_id res chain seq x y z
N MET A 1 -19.00 -0.87 -39.44
CA MET A 1 -20.07 -1.72 -40.01
C MET A 1 -21.36 -0.91 -40.06
N THR A 2 -21.94 -0.71 -41.25
CA THR A 2 -23.22 -0.03 -41.43
C THR A 2 -24.36 -1.01 -41.14
N ILE A 3 -25.24 -0.67 -40.20
CA ILE A 3 -26.38 -1.51 -39.82
C ILE A 3 -27.61 -1.03 -40.61
N ASN A 4 -28.13 -1.89 -41.49
CA ASN A 4 -29.30 -1.57 -42.29
C ASN A 4 -30.59 -1.86 -41.52
N CYS A 5 -31.62 -1.05 -41.75
CA CYS A 5 -32.93 -1.26 -41.16
C CYS A 5 -33.58 -2.53 -41.72
N THR A 6 -34.01 -3.42 -40.84
CA THR A 6 -34.67 -4.69 -41.22
C THR A 6 -36.03 -4.50 -41.88
N GLN A 7 -36.66 -3.33 -41.71
CA GLN A 7 -38.01 -3.06 -42.19
C GLN A 7 -38.07 -2.30 -43.52
N CYS A 8 -37.06 -1.48 -43.83
CA CYS A 8 -37.05 -0.66 -45.05
C CYS A 8 -35.73 -0.73 -45.83
N GLY A 9 -34.74 -1.50 -45.37
CA GLY A 9 -33.43 -1.61 -46.00
C GLY A 9 -32.53 -0.38 -45.90
N SER A 10 -33.03 0.75 -45.38
CA SER A 10 -32.26 1.99 -45.27
C SER A 10 -31.03 1.83 -44.38
N SER A 11 -29.89 2.35 -44.85
CA SER A 11 -28.64 2.45 -44.10
C SER A 11 -28.61 3.65 -43.13
N ARG A 12 -29.63 4.52 -43.15
CA ARG A 12 -29.74 5.71 -42.28
C ARG A 12 -30.27 5.35 -40.89
N THR A 13 -29.44 4.67 -40.10
CA THR A 13 -29.77 4.20 -38.75
C THR A 13 -28.87 4.86 -37.69
N HIS A 14 -29.37 5.01 -36.46
CA HIS A 14 -28.61 5.55 -35.33
C HIS A 14 -28.88 4.79 -34.04
N LYS A 15 -27.89 4.75 -33.13
CA LYS A 15 -28.05 4.15 -31.80
C LYS A 15 -29.11 4.93 -31.02
N SER A 16 -30.04 4.21 -30.41
CA SER A 16 -31.10 4.76 -29.55
C SER A 16 -30.81 4.43 -28.08
N ARG A 17 -31.40 5.18 -27.14
CA ARG A 17 -31.27 4.86 -25.71
C ARG A 17 -32.11 3.64 -25.34
N PHE A 18 -31.59 2.85 -24.40
CA PHE A 18 -32.32 1.80 -23.70
C PHE A 18 -33.52 2.40 -22.95
N ARG A 19 -34.65 1.71 -22.97
CA ARG A 19 -35.77 1.99 -22.07
C ARG A 19 -35.57 1.28 -20.73
N PRO A 20 -36.24 1.73 -19.66
CA PRO A 20 -36.27 1.00 -18.39
C PRO A 20 -36.68 -0.47 -18.63
N GLY A 21 -35.93 -1.42 -18.06
CA GLY A 21 -36.19 -2.86 -18.21
C GLY A 21 -35.56 -3.55 -19.43
N GLU A 22 -35.01 -2.81 -20.40
CA GLU A 22 -34.42 -3.42 -21.62
C GLU A 22 -32.96 -3.89 -21.44
N ARG A 23 -32.31 -3.54 -20.33
CA ARG A 23 -30.96 -4.02 -19.98
C ARG A 23 -31.05 -5.36 -19.26
N THR A 24 -31.15 -6.44 -20.02
CA THR A 24 -31.13 -7.81 -19.51
C THR A 24 -29.80 -8.50 -19.84
N PRO A 25 -29.38 -9.53 -19.07
CA PRO A 25 -28.19 -10.34 -19.37
C PRO A 25 -28.24 -10.97 -20.77
N SER A 26 -29.44 -11.30 -21.25
CA SER A 26 -29.69 -11.85 -22.59
C SER A 26 -29.43 -10.88 -23.74
N ASN A 27 -29.45 -9.56 -23.48
CA ASN A 27 -29.28 -8.51 -24.50
C ASN A 27 -27.95 -7.77 -24.38
N LEU A 28 -26.98 -8.29 -23.63
CA LEU A 28 -25.70 -7.62 -23.36
C LEU A 28 -24.90 -7.29 -24.64
N LEU A 29 -25.09 -8.09 -25.70
CA LEU A 29 -24.40 -7.97 -26.99
C LEU A 29 -25.21 -7.22 -28.05
N LEU A 30 -26.43 -6.80 -27.72
CA LEU A 30 -27.35 -6.12 -28.62
C LEU A 30 -27.52 -4.67 -28.19
N SER A 31 -27.56 -3.77 -29.17
CA SER A 31 -27.84 -2.35 -28.96
C SER A 31 -29.07 -1.94 -29.75
N PRO A 32 -29.96 -1.12 -29.18
CA PRO A 32 -31.19 -0.73 -29.88
C PRO A 32 -30.87 0.39 -30.88
N TYR A 33 -31.29 0.22 -32.13
CA TYR A 33 -31.18 1.20 -33.21
C TYR A 33 -32.55 1.74 -33.61
N ARG A 34 -32.54 2.94 -34.20
CA ARG A 34 -33.71 3.54 -34.83
C ARG A 34 -33.39 3.98 -36.25
N CYS A 35 -34.27 3.61 -37.18
CA CYS A 35 -34.20 4.09 -38.56
C CYS A 35 -34.69 5.54 -38.66
N ARG A 36 -34.03 6.38 -39.46
CA ARG A 36 -34.47 7.75 -39.72
C ARG A 36 -35.68 7.80 -40.66
N ASP A 37 -35.77 6.85 -41.59
CA ASP A 37 -36.75 6.90 -42.68
C ASP A 37 -38.10 6.33 -42.24
N CYS A 38 -38.13 5.09 -41.75
CA CYS A 38 -39.37 4.43 -41.31
C CYS A 38 -39.65 4.55 -39.81
N LYS A 39 -38.77 5.22 -39.04
CA LYS A 39 -38.85 5.36 -37.56
C LYS A 39 -38.89 4.05 -36.77
N ALA A 40 -38.74 2.89 -37.42
CA ALA A 40 -38.73 1.59 -36.79
C ALA A 40 -37.56 1.46 -35.80
N ARG A 41 -37.84 0.82 -34.64
CA ARG A 41 -36.85 0.45 -33.64
C ARG A 41 -36.53 -1.04 -33.80
N PHE A 42 -35.25 -1.38 -33.82
CA PHE A 42 -34.79 -2.76 -33.97
C PHE A 42 -33.47 -2.95 -33.22
N TRP A 43 -33.05 -4.21 -33.04
CA TRP A 43 -31.83 -4.54 -32.33
C TRP A 43 -30.69 -4.84 -33.31
N GLY A 44 -29.52 -4.25 -33.08
CA GLY A 44 -28.32 -4.45 -33.87
C GLY A 44 -27.18 -4.97 -33.01
N ARG A 45 -26.40 -5.92 -33.55
CA ARG A 45 -25.23 -6.48 -32.88
C ARG A 45 -24.19 -5.37 -32.66
N ASN A 46 -23.75 -5.20 -31.41
CA ASN A 46 -22.79 -4.15 -31.06
C ASN A 46 -21.37 -4.70 -31.20
N SER A 47 -20.64 -4.28 -32.25
CA SER A 47 -19.23 -4.68 -32.45
C SER A 47 -18.31 -4.16 -31.34
N ASP A 48 -18.68 -3.05 -30.68
CA ASP A 48 -17.87 -2.39 -29.67
C ASP A 48 -17.79 -3.21 -28.35
N ALA A 49 -18.77 -4.09 -28.10
CA ALA A 49 -18.79 -4.96 -26.93
C ALA A 49 -17.74 -6.08 -26.99
N TYR A 50 -17.36 -6.52 -28.19
CA TYR A 50 -16.35 -7.56 -28.37
C TYR A 50 -14.94 -7.07 -28.05
N PHE A 51 -14.65 -5.79 -28.28
CA PHE A 51 -13.32 -5.22 -28.03
C PHE A 51 -13.01 -5.20 -26.52
N VAL A 52 -13.98 -4.81 -25.70
CA VAL A 52 -13.82 -4.76 -24.23
C VAL A 52 -13.74 -6.17 -23.63
N ALA A 53 -14.55 -7.12 -24.12
CA ALA A 53 -14.52 -8.51 -23.65
C ALA A 53 -13.25 -9.26 -24.08
N ALA A 54 -12.70 -8.96 -25.26
CA ALA A 54 -11.45 -9.58 -25.73
C ALA A 54 -10.23 -9.10 -24.92
N THR A 55 -10.20 -7.82 -24.53
CA THR A 55 -9.09 -7.27 -23.72
C THR A 55 -9.04 -7.82 -22.29
N SER A 56 -10.19 -8.21 -21.71
CA SER A 56 -10.24 -8.78 -20.36
C SER A 56 -9.74 -10.22 -20.30
N VAL A 57 -10.00 -11.04 -21.33
CA VAL A 57 -9.57 -12.46 -21.34
C VAL A 57 -8.08 -12.60 -21.68
N GLY A 58 -7.54 -11.76 -22.58
CA GLY A 58 -6.11 -11.76 -22.90
C GLY A 58 -5.19 -11.35 -21.73
N SER A 59 -5.67 -10.45 -20.86
CA SER A 59 -4.91 -9.96 -19.69
C SER A 59 -4.75 -11.03 -18.60
N VAL A 60 -5.75 -11.90 -18.43
CA VAL A 60 -5.69 -13.01 -17.45
C VAL A 60 -4.74 -14.11 -17.90
N PHE A 61 -4.67 -14.39 -19.21
CA PHE A 61 -3.71 -15.36 -19.76
C PHE A 61 -2.26 -14.90 -19.61
N LEU A 62 -1.96 -13.62 -19.87
CA LEU A 62 -0.59 -13.09 -19.71
C LEU A 62 -0.13 -13.10 -18.25
N LEU A 63 -1.00 -12.72 -17.30
CA LEU A 63 -0.70 -12.79 -15.88
C LEU A 63 -0.50 -14.23 -15.39
N GLY A 64 -1.31 -15.18 -15.87
CA GLY A 64 -1.14 -16.61 -15.56
C GLY A 64 0.20 -17.17 -16.05
N THR A 65 0.64 -16.81 -17.25
CA THR A 65 1.95 -17.25 -17.78
C THR A 65 3.13 -16.64 -17.03
N LEU A 66 3.04 -15.39 -16.56
CA LEU A 66 4.10 -14.75 -15.78
C LEU A 66 4.24 -15.36 -14.38
N ILE A 67 3.13 -15.77 -13.76
CA ILE A 67 3.14 -16.47 -12.46
C ILE A 67 3.77 -17.87 -12.60
N TRP A 68 3.48 -18.60 -13.67
CA TRP A 68 4.05 -19.93 -13.90
C TRP A 68 5.57 -19.88 -14.21
N ILE A 69 6.02 -18.89 -14.98
CA ILE A 69 7.46 -18.66 -15.21
C ILE A 69 8.17 -18.31 -13.90
N GLY A 70 7.60 -17.45 -13.06
CA GLY A 70 8.17 -17.09 -11.75
C GLY A 70 8.25 -18.28 -10.78
N PHE A 71 7.27 -19.17 -10.78
CA PHE A 71 7.26 -20.37 -9.92
C PHE A 71 8.26 -21.43 -10.42
N SER A 72 8.45 -21.56 -11.73
CA SER A 72 9.40 -22.52 -12.31
C SER A 72 10.87 -22.15 -12.07
N THR A 73 11.19 -20.86 -11.96
CA THR A 73 12.57 -20.42 -11.68
C THR A 73 12.98 -20.63 -10.22
N ASP A 74 12.03 -20.61 -9.29
CA ASP A 74 12.32 -20.76 -7.85
C ASP A 74 12.66 -22.22 -7.49
N GLU A 75 12.01 -23.19 -8.16
CA GLU A 75 12.31 -24.63 -8.04
C GLU A 75 13.73 -24.97 -8.54
N SER A 76 14.17 -24.34 -9.64
CA SER A 76 15.50 -24.56 -10.20
C SER A 76 16.60 -23.94 -9.32
N ILE A 77 16.34 -22.79 -8.70
CA ILE A 77 17.28 -22.12 -7.80
C ILE A 77 17.45 -22.92 -6.50
N ARG A 78 16.36 -23.46 -5.93
CA ARG A 78 16.43 -24.34 -4.74
C ARG A 78 17.25 -25.60 -4.97
N ASN A 79 17.07 -26.26 -6.13
CA ASN A 79 17.82 -27.47 -6.45
C ASN A 79 19.32 -27.22 -6.69
N ASN A 80 19.69 -26.02 -7.17
CA ASN A 80 21.10 -25.64 -7.38
C ASN A 80 21.82 -25.24 -6.08
N LEU A 81 21.08 -24.69 -5.10
CA LEU A 81 21.61 -24.36 -3.78
C LEU A 81 21.91 -25.61 -2.94
N GLN A 82 21.10 -26.67 -3.10
CA GLN A 82 21.24 -27.91 -2.33
C GLN A 82 22.39 -28.82 -2.83
N SER A 83 22.75 -28.73 -4.12
CA SER A 83 23.91 -29.44 -4.69
C SER A 83 25.24 -28.75 -4.34
N GLN A 84 25.26 -27.42 -4.26
CA GLN A 84 26.47 -26.67 -3.86
C GLN A 84 26.81 -26.84 -2.37
N SER A 85 25.83 -26.96 -1.48
CA SER A 85 26.08 -27.12 -0.04
C SER A 85 26.71 -28.48 0.31
N GLN A 86 26.40 -29.53 -0.47
CA GLN A 86 26.97 -30.87 -0.27
C GLN A 86 28.41 -30.99 -0.80
N ALA A 87 28.77 -30.26 -1.88
CA ALA A 87 30.13 -30.20 -2.38
C ALA A 87 31.07 -29.39 -1.47
N ALA A 88 30.59 -28.28 -0.90
CA ALA A 88 31.39 -27.42 -0.01
C ALA A 88 31.81 -28.09 1.32
N SER A 89 31.11 -29.13 1.75
CA SER A 89 31.37 -29.84 3.01
C SER A 89 32.56 -30.81 2.94
N ALA A 90 32.99 -31.20 1.73
CA ALA A 90 34.03 -32.21 1.52
C ALA A 90 35.45 -31.63 1.32
N GLU A 91 35.56 -30.33 1.00
CA GLU A 91 36.83 -29.70 0.60
C GLU A 91 37.61 -29.07 1.79
N LEU A 92 37.02 -28.99 2.99
CA LEU A 92 37.51 -28.18 4.12
C LEU A 92 38.66 -28.81 4.96
N LEU A 93 39.30 -29.90 4.50
CA LEU A 93 40.36 -30.59 5.26
C LEU A 93 41.71 -30.76 4.52
N ARG A 94 41.97 -30.07 3.40
CA ARG A 94 43.30 -30.10 2.78
C ARG A 94 43.79 -28.72 2.35
N SER A 95 44.92 -28.33 2.95
CA SER A 95 45.97 -27.39 2.51
C SER A 95 45.94 -25.92 3.00
N PRO A 96 47.09 -25.38 3.45
CA PRO A 96 47.32 -23.97 3.79
C PRO A 96 48.12 -23.25 2.66
N PRO A 97 48.63 -22.02 2.88
CA PRO A 97 48.01 -20.74 2.57
C PRO A 97 48.61 -20.05 1.33
N GLN A 98 47.81 -19.32 0.56
CA GLN A 98 48.29 -18.26 -0.34
C GLN A 98 47.22 -17.15 -0.40
N SER A 99 47.65 -15.91 -0.18
CA SER A 99 46.96 -14.67 -0.60
C SER A 99 47.97 -13.87 -1.45
N PRO A 100 47.61 -12.82 -2.21
CA PRO A 100 46.31 -12.16 -2.40
C PRO A 100 45.92 -12.03 -3.91
N LEU A 101 44.69 -11.69 -4.29
CA LEU A 101 44.26 -10.30 -4.54
C LEU A 101 42.73 -10.25 -4.63
N VAL A 102 42.12 -9.56 -3.67
CA VAL A 102 40.69 -9.21 -3.67
C VAL A 102 40.61 -7.70 -3.85
N ILE A 103 39.94 -7.22 -4.90
CA ILE A 103 39.46 -5.84 -4.95
C ILE A 103 38.16 -5.82 -4.16
N VAL A 104 38.28 -5.60 -2.85
CA VAL A 104 37.16 -5.27 -1.95
C VAL A 104 36.92 -3.77 -2.08
N SER A 105 35.68 -3.39 -2.40
CA SER A 105 35.20 -2.01 -2.21
C SER A 105 35.13 -1.72 -0.70
N THR A 106 36.20 -1.16 -0.16
CA THR A 106 36.35 -0.81 1.26
C THR A 106 35.91 0.63 1.52
N LYS A 107 34.61 0.89 1.59
CA LYS A 107 34.12 2.02 2.40
C LYS A 107 33.17 1.49 3.47
N PRO A 108 33.55 1.57 4.77
CA PRO A 108 32.71 1.09 5.84
C PRO A 108 31.43 1.92 5.91
N THR A 109 30.34 1.26 6.24
CA THR A 109 29.09 1.95 6.57
C THR A 109 29.29 2.81 7.82
N LEU A 110 28.55 3.92 7.95
CA LEU A 110 28.67 4.85 9.09
C LEU A 110 28.49 4.15 10.45
N SER A 111 27.73 3.07 10.50
CA SER A 111 27.58 2.18 11.66
C SER A 111 28.86 1.41 12.03
N GLU A 112 29.69 1.05 11.06
CA GLU A 112 30.94 0.31 11.28
C GLU A 112 32.10 1.22 11.71
N ALA A 113 32.11 2.50 11.30
CA ALA A 113 33.12 3.47 11.70
C ALA A 113 32.98 3.86 13.19
N ILE A 114 31.75 3.97 13.69
CA ILE A 114 31.45 4.29 15.09
C ILE A 114 31.81 3.11 16.02
N ALA A 115 31.61 1.86 15.56
CA ALA A 115 31.97 0.66 16.33
C ALA A 115 33.49 0.45 16.51
N ARG A 116 34.33 1.08 15.68
CA ARG A 116 35.81 0.99 15.76
C ARG A 116 36.47 2.09 16.58
N GLY A 117 35.70 3.02 17.15
CA GLY A 117 36.24 4.07 18.03
C GLY A 117 37.13 5.10 17.32
N GLU A 118 37.01 5.25 15.99
CA GLU A 118 37.73 6.27 15.24
C GLU A 118 37.15 7.65 15.54
N LYS A 119 37.97 8.58 16.05
CA LYS A 119 37.56 9.97 16.28
C LYS A 119 37.33 10.66 14.94
N ILE A 120 36.08 10.75 14.52
CA ILE A 120 35.70 11.46 13.30
C ILE A 120 35.90 12.96 13.56
N ASN A 121 36.83 13.58 12.82
CA ASN A 121 37.05 15.02 12.90
C ASN A 121 35.89 15.75 12.20
N LEU A 122 35.01 16.37 13.01
CA LEU A 122 33.76 17.01 12.57
C LEU A 122 33.96 18.21 11.61
N GLU A 123 35.20 18.72 11.47
CA GLU A 123 35.51 19.88 10.63
C GLU A 123 35.70 19.56 9.14
N SER A 124 35.99 18.31 8.75
CA SER A 124 36.07 17.94 7.33
C SER A 124 34.70 17.75 6.67
N ILE A 125 33.64 17.56 7.47
CA ILE A 125 32.25 17.44 6.99
C ILE A 125 31.65 18.83 6.70
N ARG A 126 32.19 19.90 7.32
CA ARG A 126 31.65 21.27 7.20
C ARG A 126 31.96 21.94 5.84
N ASN A 127 32.89 21.42 5.05
CA ASN A 127 33.32 22.07 3.80
C ASN A 127 32.63 21.55 2.53
N GLU A 128 31.67 20.63 2.63
CA GLU A 128 30.77 20.27 1.51
C GLU A 128 29.40 21.01 1.57
N GLU A 129 29.18 21.86 2.57
CA GLU A 129 28.04 22.79 2.61
C GLU A 129 28.38 24.09 1.87
N SER A 130 28.59 24.02 0.56
CA SER A 130 28.34 25.21 -0.28
C SER A 130 27.96 24.80 -1.69
N HIS A 131 26.84 25.36 -2.17
CA HIS A 131 26.31 25.27 -3.53
C HIS A 131 25.38 24.09 -3.85
N SER A 132 24.24 24.04 -3.16
CA SER A 132 22.97 24.42 -3.81
C SER A 132 21.87 24.46 -2.75
N VAL A 133 21.23 25.62 -2.58
CA VAL A 133 19.90 25.67 -1.95
C VAL A 133 18.99 24.87 -2.89
N PRO A 134 18.39 23.74 -2.46
CA PRO A 134 17.60 22.91 -3.36
C PRO A 134 16.38 23.69 -3.84
N ASN A 135 16.14 23.67 -5.15
CA ASN A 135 15.01 24.33 -5.77
C ASN A 135 13.68 23.78 -5.18
N PRO A 136 12.80 24.62 -4.61
CA PRO A 136 11.53 24.19 -3.99
C PRO A 136 10.56 23.46 -4.92
N SER A 137 10.83 23.40 -6.22
CA SER A 137 10.00 22.70 -7.21
C SER A 137 10.36 21.21 -7.41
N ASP A 138 11.54 20.75 -6.98
CA ASP A 138 11.96 19.32 -7.02
C ASP A 138 12.04 18.71 -5.60
N ASN A 139 11.08 19.09 -4.76
CA ASN A 139 11.14 18.99 -3.31
C ASN A 139 10.69 17.64 -2.71
N ARG A 140 10.60 16.57 -3.52
CA ARG A 140 9.95 15.31 -3.08
C ARG A 140 10.86 14.46 -2.17
N PHE A 141 12.17 14.44 -2.42
CA PHE A 141 13.15 13.71 -1.58
C PHE A 141 13.56 14.50 -0.33
N TYR A 142 13.69 15.83 -0.45
CA TYR A 142 13.97 16.71 0.70
C TYR A 142 12.83 16.70 1.74
N THR A 143 11.59 16.55 1.28
CA THR A 143 10.43 16.44 2.17
C THR A 143 10.50 15.21 3.08
N ILE A 144 10.96 14.06 2.57
CA ILE A 144 11.07 12.83 3.37
C ILE A 144 12.19 12.92 4.40
N SER A 145 13.37 13.42 4.01
CA SER A 145 14.49 13.56 4.95
C SER A 145 14.15 14.50 6.11
N LEU A 146 13.45 15.60 5.83
CA LEU A 146 12.97 16.53 6.85
C LEU A 146 11.95 15.89 7.80
N PHE A 147 10.98 15.13 7.27
CA PHE A 147 10.02 14.42 8.12
C PHE A 147 10.69 13.31 8.92
N LEU A 148 11.66 12.60 8.37
CA LEU A 148 12.45 11.60 9.11
C LEU A 148 13.19 12.22 10.30
N GLU A 149 13.81 13.39 10.13
CA GLU A 149 14.48 14.07 11.23
C GLU A 149 13.50 14.46 12.34
N LYS A 150 12.37 15.07 11.97
CA LYS A 150 11.32 15.47 12.93
C LYS A 150 10.64 14.26 13.60
N ALA A 151 10.41 13.19 12.86
CA ALA A 151 9.80 11.95 13.36
C ALA A 151 10.73 11.25 14.36
N ARG A 152 12.05 11.25 14.10
CA ARG A 152 13.07 10.76 15.05
C ARG A 152 13.17 11.60 16.32
N LYS A 153 12.88 12.90 16.23
CA LYS A 153 12.74 13.79 17.39
C LYS A 153 11.41 13.60 18.15
N GLY A 154 10.56 12.67 17.72
CA GLY A 154 9.32 12.30 18.41
C GLY A 154 8.08 13.07 17.96
N SER A 155 8.15 13.91 16.93
CA SER A 155 6.95 14.64 16.46
C SER A 155 5.91 13.69 15.87
N ALA A 156 4.75 13.58 16.54
CA ALA A 156 3.63 12.73 16.10
C ALA A 156 3.11 13.12 14.70
N ASP A 157 3.02 14.42 14.40
CA ASP A 157 2.62 14.91 13.07
C ASP A 157 3.61 14.47 11.99
N ALA A 158 4.91 14.56 12.27
CA ALA A 158 5.94 14.13 11.31
C ALA A 158 5.92 12.61 11.10
N GLN A 159 5.70 11.83 12.16
CA GLN A 159 5.52 10.38 12.07
C GLN A 159 4.29 10.03 11.22
N TYR A 160 3.16 10.72 11.43
CA TYR A 160 1.96 10.54 10.60
C TYR A 160 2.22 10.87 9.12
N GLN A 161 2.84 12.02 8.84
CA GLN A 161 3.17 12.41 7.46
C GLN A 161 4.10 11.40 6.80
N LEU A 162 5.11 10.92 7.52
CA LEU A 162 6.02 9.91 7.00
C LEU A 162 5.29 8.58 6.71
N GLY A 163 4.38 8.16 7.59
CA GLY A 163 3.49 7.03 7.34
C GLY A 163 2.67 7.21 6.04
N LEU A 164 2.10 8.39 5.79
CA LEU A 164 1.39 8.68 4.55
C LEU A 164 2.28 8.62 3.30
N LEU A 165 3.53 9.05 3.39
CA LEU A 165 4.47 9.02 2.26
C LEU A 165 4.80 7.58 1.88
N TYR A 166 5.02 6.69 2.86
CA TYR A 166 5.19 5.25 2.64
C TYR A 166 3.89 4.57 2.17
N LEU A 167 2.74 4.97 2.73
CA LEU A 167 1.44 4.44 2.32
C LEU A 167 1.11 4.74 0.87
N THR A 168 1.45 5.93 0.39
CA THR A 168 1.11 6.41 -0.97
C THR A 168 2.23 6.21 -1.99
N GLY A 169 3.45 5.88 -1.55
CA GLY A 169 4.64 5.90 -2.41
C GLY A 169 5.01 7.31 -2.89
N LYS A 170 4.58 8.36 -2.18
CA LYS A 170 4.88 9.75 -2.54
C LYS A 170 6.29 10.14 -2.10
N GLY A 171 7.30 9.77 -2.89
CA GLY A 171 8.68 10.25 -2.75
C GLY A 171 9.64 9.16 -2.28
N THR A 172 9.04 8.03 -1.96
CA THR A 172 9.67 6.76 -1.62
C THR A 172 8.92 5.67 -2.37
N LEU A 173 9.47 4.46 -2.37
CA LEU A 173 8.70 3.26 -2.74
C LEU A 173 7.56 3.08 -1.74
N GLN A 174 6.41 2.63 -2.24
CA GLN A 174 5.27 2.31 -1.40
C GLN A 174 5.60 1.10 -0.52
N ASP A 175 5.43 1.27 0.79
CA ASP A 175 5.67 0.21 1.77
C ASP A 175 4.65 0.32 2.91
N PHE A 176 3.69 -0.60 2.92
CA PHE A 176 2.66 -0.64 3.95
C PHE A 176 3.21 -1.06 5.31
N SER A 177 4.26 -1.90 5.33
CA SER A 177 4.88 -2.34 6.58
C SER A 177 5.55 -1.17 7.26
N GLU A 178 6.33 -0.39 6.51
CA GLU A 178 6.97 0.80 7.05
C GLU A 178 5.95 1.89 7.43
N ALA A 179 4.90 2.08 6.62
CA ALA A 179 3.81 2.99 6.96
C ALA A 179 3.15 2.62 8.31
N SER A 180 2.91 1.33 8.55
CA SER A 180 2.28 0.86 9.79
C SER A 180 3.14 1.18 11.02
N LYS A 181 4.46 1.03 10.94
CA LYS A 181 5.38 1.34 12.04
C LYS A 181 5.30 2.82 12.42
N TRP A 182 5.31 3.70 11.43
CA TRP A 182 5.19 5.14 11.66
C TRP A 182 3.82 5.54 12.21
N PHE A 183 2.74 4.92 11.72
CA PHE A 183 1.41 5.15 12.28
C PHE A 183 1.26 4.65 13.71
N ILE A 184 1.87 3.52 14.08
CA ILE A 184 1.88 3.03 15.48
C ILE A 184 2.51 4.08 16.40
N LEU A 185 3.70 4.58 16.04
CA LEU A 185 4.38 5.61 16.85
C LEU A 185 3.54 6.88 17.01
N ALA A 186 2.90 7.36 15.94
CA ALA A 186 2.03 8.52 16.01
C ALA A 186 0.73 8.24 16.79
N ALA A 187 0.15 7.05 16.63
CA ALA A 187 -1.09 6.63 17.28
C ALA A 187 -0.93 6.47 18.79
N GLU A 188 0.21 5.96 19.25
CA GLU A 188 0.60 5.88 20.67
C GLU A 188 0.72 7.26 21.32
N GLN A 189 1.06 8.28 20.53
CA GLN A 189 1.08 9.68 20.94
C GLN A 189 -0.29 10.37 20.83
N ASN A 190 -1.38 9.60 20.67
CA ASN A 190 -2.75 10.11 20.54
C ASN A 190 -3.06 10.86 19.23
N HIS A 191 -2.26 10.69 18.17
CA HIS A 191 -2.55 11.36 16.90
C HIS A 191 -3.80 10.76 16.21
N PRO A 192 -4.93 11.49 16.11
CA PRO A 192 -6.24 10.88 15.77
C PRO A 192 -6.29 10.29 14.37
N LEU A 193 -5.69 10.99 13.39
CA LEU A 193 -5.65 10.50 12.01
C LEU A 193 -4.73 9.29 11.84
N ALA A 194 -3.68 9.18 12.68
CA ALA A 194 -2.78 8.02 12.62
C ALA A 194 -3.48 6.77 13.17
N GLN A 195 -4.25 6.93 14.25
CA GLN A 195 -5.12 5.88 14.78
C GLN A 195 -6.13 5.40 13.72
N TYR A 196 -6.74 6.33 12.98
CA TYR A 196 -7.66 5.97 11.89
C TYR A 196 -6.97 5.18 10.77
N GLU A 197 -5.83 5.67 10.25
CA GLU A 197 -5.09 4.96 9.19
C GLU A 197 -4.58 3.59 9.65
N LEU A 198 -4.10 3.48 10.89
CA LEU A 198 -3.68 2.20 11.46
C LEU A 198 -4.85 1.21 11.58
N GLY A 199 -6.03 1.70 11.96
CA GLY A 199 -7.26 0.91 11.98
C GLY A 199 -7.63 0.34 10.60
N LEU A 200 -7.40 1.12 9.53
CA LEU A 200 -7.60 0.67 8.14
C LEU A 200 -6.58 -0.40 7.75
N LEU A 201 -5.30 -0.22 8.10
CA LEU A 201 -4.25 -1.21 7.82
C LEU A 201 -4.55 -2.56 8.47
N TYR A 202 -5.00 -2.57 9.73
CA TYR A 202 -5.43 -3.80 10.40
C TYR A 202 -6.71 -4.40 9.82
N GLN A 203 -7.63 -3.57 9.30
CA GLN A 203 -8.87 -4.09 8.69
C GLN A 203 -8.60 -4.79 7.35
N ILE A 204 -7.65 -4.28 6.56
CA ILE A 204 -7.34 -4.78 5.22
C ILE A 204 -6.20 -5.83 5.27
N GLY A 205 -5.35 -5.80 6.30
CA GLY A 205 -4.18 -6.68 6.41
C GLY A 205 -3.02 -6.25 5.50
N GLN A 206 -2.86 -4.94 5.26
CA GLN A 206 -1.75 -4.41 4.46
C GLN A 206 -0.64 -3.91 5.37
N GLY A 207 0.56 -4.47 5.22
CA GLY A 207 1.73 -4.09 6.04
C GLY A 207 1.70 -4.63 7.48
N VAL A 208 0.53 -5.03 7.97
CA VAL A 208 0.28 -5.74 9.23
C VAL A 208 -0.65 -6.92 8.97
N GLU A 209 -0.61 -7.93 9.84
CA GLU A 209 -1.58 -9.02 9.80
C GLU A 209 -3.00 -8.47 10.05
N MET A 210 -3.98 -9.01 9.32
CA MET A 210 -5.37 -8.60 9.46
C MET A 210 -5.87 -8.92 10.87
N ASP A 211 -6.35 -7.91 11.58
CA ASP A 211 -6.81 -8.04 12.97
C ASP A 211 -8.02 -7.12 13.18
N SER A 212 -9.22 -7.71 13.16
CA SER A 212 -10.47 -6.97 13.33
C SER A 212 -10.63 -6.40 14.73
N GLU A 213 -10.03 -7.02 15.76
CA GLU A 213 -10.11 -6.52 17.14
C GLU A 213 -9.26 -5.26 17.29
N LYS A 214 -8.01 -5.30 16.82
CA LYS A 214 -7.14 -4.11 16.83
C LYS A 214 -7.70 -3.00 15.95
N SER A 215 -8.24 -3.34 14.78
CA SER A 215 -8.90 -2.37 13.90
C SER A 215 -10.03 -1.64 14.63
N TYR A 216 -10.92 -2.37 15.32
CA TYR A 216 -11.98 -1.78 16.13
C TYR A 216 -11.44 -0.86 17.22
N VAL A 217 -10.41 -1.30 17.96
CA VAL A 217 -9.80 -0.50 19.03
C VAL A 217 -9.31 0.84 18.49
N TRP A 218 -8.50 0.82 17.43
CA TRP A 218 -7.93 2.04 16.85
C TRP A 218 -9.00 2.98 16.28
N PHE A 219 -10.02 2.45 15.60
CA PHE A 219 -11.14 3.29 15.15
C PHE A 219 -11.93 3.90 16.31
N ASN A 220 -12.13 3.15 17.40
CA ASN A 220 -12.84 3.67 18.57
C ASN A 220 -12.06 4.80 19.24
N LEU A 221 -10.72 4.70 19.30
CA LEU A 221 -9.85 5.76 19.81
C LEU A 221 -9.89 7.01 18.91
N ALA A 222 -9.77 6.83 17.60
CA ALA A 222 -9.84 7.94 16.64
C ALA A 222 -11.22 8.64 16.68
N ALA A 223 -12.31 7.87 16.80
CA ALA A 223 -13.65 8.42 16.92
C ALA A 223 -13.83 9.21 18.23
N ALA A 224 -13.31 8.70 19.35
CA ALA A 224 -13.31 9.42 20.62
C ALA A 224 -12.51 10.73 20.58
N ALA A 225 -11.49 10.80 19.72
CA ALA A 225 -10.70 11.99 19.46
C ALA A 225 -11.30 12.94 18.39
N GLY A 226 -12.50 12.65 17.88
CA GLY A 226 -13.25 13.55 16.98
C GLY A 226 -13.14 13.25 15.48
N VAL A 227 -12.53 12.14 15.07
CA VAL A 227 -12.49 11.73 13.66
C VAL A 227 -13.84 11.13 13.26
N GLU A 228 -14.66 11.89 12.51
CA GLU A 228 -16.01 11.46 12.12
C GLU A 228 -16.02 10.15 11.31
N GLN A 229 -15.07 10.00 10.39
CA GLN A 229 -14.94 8.81 9.55
C GLN A 229 -14.64 7.54 10.38
N ALA A 230 -13.97 7.71 11.52
CA ALA A 230 -13.59 6.60 12.38
C ALA A 230 -14.79 5.97 13.07
N ALA A 231 -15.85 6.73 13.39
CA ALA A 231 -17.06 6.16 13.99
C ALA A 231 -17.75 5.18 13.03
N LEU A 232 -17.87 5.55 11.76
CA LEU A 232 -18.44 4.67 10.72
C LEU A 232 -17.55 3.45 10.47
N ALA A 233 -16.23 3.63 10.42
CA ALA A 233 -15.29 2.54 10.24
C ALA A 233 -15.30 1.55 11.43
N ARG A 234 -15.39 2.07 12.67
CA ARG A 234 -15.58 1.29 13.89
C ARG A 234 -16.86 0.46 13.82
N ASP A 235 -17.97 1.06 13.44
CA ASP A 235 -19.26 0.37 13.37
C ASP A 235 -19.27 -0.70 12.27
N LYS A 236 -18.50 -0.50 11.19
CA LYS A 236 -18.25 -1.52 10.18
C LYS A 236 -17.40 -2.66 10.73
N ALA A 237 -16.29 -2.36 11.42
CA ALA A 237 -15.42 -3.35 12.06
C ALA A 237 -16.16 -4.18 13.13
N MET A 238 -17.11 -3.57 13.85
CA MET A 238 -17.97 -4.27 14.80
C MET A 238 -18.74 -5.42 14.16
N ARG A 239 -19.18 -5.27 12.91
CA ARG A 239 -19.99 -6.29 12.21
C ARG A 239 -19.20 -7.54 11.84
N SER A 240 -17.87 -7.45 11.77
CA SER A 240 -17.00 -8.62 11.51
C SER A 240 -16.51 -9.31 12.78
N LEU A 241 -16.83 -8.78 13.97
CA LEU A 241 -16.40 -9.33 15.26
C LEU A 241 -17.45 -10.25 15.87
N SER A 242 -17.00 -11.35 16.47
CA SER A 242 -17.88 -12.15 17.36
C SER A 242 -18.14 -11.40 18.66
N ARG A 243 -19.19 -11.80 19.40
CA ARG A 243 -19.58 -11.14 20.66
C ARG A 243 -18.44 -11.08 21.68
N VAL A 244 -17.70 -12.18 21.83
CA VAL A 244 -16.58 -12.27 22.78
C VAL A 244 -15.46 -11.30 22.38
N GLN A 245 -15.08 -11.32 21.10
CA GLN A 245 -14.04 -10.44 20.56
C GLN A 245 -14.43 -8.96 20.66
N LEU A 246 -15.70 -8.63 20.39
CA LEU A 246 -16.20 -7.28 20.55
C LEU A 246 -16.10 -6.81 22.00
N THR A 247 -16.50 -7.63 22.97
CA THR A 247 -16.39 -7.26 24.39
C THR A 247 -14.94 -7.08 24.85
N SER A 248 -14.02 -7.92 24.33
CA SER A 248 -12.58 -7.78 24.54
C SER A 248 -12.07 -6.45 23.98
N ALA A 249 -12.35 -6.18 22.71
CA ALA A 249 -11.93 -4.96 22.02
C ALA A 249 -12.52 -3.67 22.63
N GLN A 250 -13.76 -3.71 23.12
CA GLN A 250 -14.37 -2.59 23.83
C GLN A 250 -13.68 -2.33 25.17
N LYS A 251 -13.32 -3.40 25.90
CA LYS A 251 -12.60 -3.30 27.17
C LYS A 251 -11.22 -2.68 26.95
N THR A 252 -10.45 -3.19 25.99
CA THR A 252 -9.10 -2.67 25.70
C THR A 252 -9.13 -1.20 25.27
N ALA A 253 -10.07 -0.80 24.40
CA ALA A 253 -10.21 0.60 24.01
C ALA A 253 -10.56 1.51 25.20
N ARG A 254 -11.42 1.05 26.12
CA ARG A 254 -11.77 1.80 27.33
C ARG A 254 -10.57 1.94 28.28
N GLU A 255 -9.81 0.87 28.48
CA GLU A 255 -8.61 0.88 29.32
C GLU A 255 -7.58 1.88 28.79
N TRP A 256 -7.40 1.93 27.48
CA TRP A 256 -6.49 2.87 26.83
C TRP A 256 -6.95 4.34 26.98
N LEU A 257 -8.25 4.63 26.79
CA LEU A 257 -8.78 5.97 27.03
C LEU A 257 -8.61 6.41 28.50
N ASN A 258 -8.79 5.48 29.44
CA ASN A 258 -8.62 5.76 30.86
C ASN A 258 -7.15 6.04 31.22
N SER A 259 -6.20 5.28 30.68
CA SER A 259 -4.77 5.52 30.91
C SER A 259 -4.33 6.87 30.34
N ARG A 260 -4.82 7.22 29.15
CA ARG A 260 -4.63 8.54 28.54
C ARG A 260 -5.17 9.68 29.41
N ASN A 261 -6.42 9.58 29.85
CA ASN A 261 -7.02 10.62 30.69
C ASN A 261 -6.28 10.79 32.02
N LYS A 262 -5.68 9.70 32.54
CA LYS A 262 -4.85 9.74 33.75
C LYS A 262 -3.53 10.46 33.49
N SER A 263 -2.85 10.18 32.38
CA SER A 263 -1.60 10.87 32.05
C SER A 263 -1.83 12.36 31.78
N GLU A 264 -2.88 12.72 31.02
CA GLU A 264 -3.25 14.12 30.78
C GLU A 264 -3.51 14.88 32.09
N LYS A 265 -4.23 14.27 33.04
CA LYS A 265 -4.46 14.86 34.37
C LYS A 265 -3.18 15.06 35.18
N GLN A 266 -2.26 14.09 35.14
CA GLN A 266 -0.97 14.20 35.82
C GLN A 266 -0.12 15.33 35.25
N LEU A 267 -0.16 15.54 33.93
CA LEU A 267 0.49 16.67 33.26
C LEU A 267 -0.15 18.01 33.65
N SER A 268 -1.48 18.10 33.69
CA SER A 268 -2.19 19.34 34.05
C SER A 268 -2.13 19.72 35.54
N GLY A 269 -1.78 18.78 36.42
CA GLY A 269 -1.70 18.99 37.87
C GLY A 269 -0.30 19.35 38.38
N LEU A 270 0.67 19.51 37.47
CA LEU A 270 2.06 19.88 37.76
C LEU A 270 2.39 21.32 37.37
N GLU A 271 1.40 22.12 36.97
CA GLU A 271 1.52 23.55 36.64
C GLU A 271 1.15 24.46 37.82
#